data_AF-A0A368MDF5-F1
#
_entry.id   AF-A0A368MDF5-F1
#
_cell.length_a   1.000
_cell.length_b   1.000
_cell.length_c   1.000
_cell.angle_alpha   90.00
_cell.angle_beta   90.00
_cell.angle_gamma   90.00
#
_symmetry.space_group_name_H-M   'P 1'
#
loop_
_entity.id
_entity.type
_entity.pdbx_description
1 polymer ?
#
loop_
_entity_poly.entity_id
_entity_poly.type
_entity_poly.pdbx_seq_one_letter_code
_entity_poly.pdbx_strand_id
1 'polypeptide(L)'
;MRILFLLLALTLFNNSSAQITLEDDGLHFLTGAAISSGTYALVYSKTKNKKKAFWYSFGLSSLAGISKEFYDGNIISGKFDTSEMIATMLGGLTASYTFNIFTGKKEKKQHAKLKSISD
;
A
#
# COMPACT_ATOMS: atom_id res chain seq x y z
N MET A 1 -23.41 -19.89 7.30
CA MET A 1 -21.94 -19.74 7.44
C MET A 1 -21.38 -18.46 6.84
N ARG A 2 -21.57 -18.16 5.53
CA ARG A 2 -21.02 -16.93 4.91
C ARG A 2 -21.43 -15.60 5.58
N ILE A 3 -22.70 -15.47 5.96
CA ILE A 3 -23.23 -14.25 6.61
C ILE A 3 -22.66 -14.05 8.02
N LEU A 4 -22.40 -15.15 8.75
CA LEU A 4 -21.83 -15.09 10.09
C LEU A 4 -20.38 -14.59 10.05
N PHE A 5 -19.60 -15.01 9.06
CA PHE A 5 -18.25 -14.50 8.82
C PHE A 5 -18.24 -13.01 8.43
N LEU A 6 -19.22 -12.55 7.66
CA LEU A 6 -19.36 -11.14 7.30
C LEU A 6 -19.72 -10.27 8.51
N LEU A 7 -20.63 -10.74 9.35
CA LEU A 7 -21.01 -10.03 10.59
C LEU A 7 -19.85 -9.98 11.58
N LEU A 8 -19.09 -11.08 11.72
CA LEU A 8 -17.90 -11.13 12.56
C LEU A 8 -16.77 -10.23 12.03
N ALA A 9 -16.59 -10.14 10.72
CA ALA A 9 -15.65 -9.18 10.15
C ALA A 9 -16.06 -7.74 10.46
N LEU A 10 -17.35 -7.40 10.33
CA LEU A 10 -17.85 -6.05 10.60
C LEU A 10 -17.65 -5.61 12.06
N THR A 11 -17.77 -6.52 13.03
CA THR A 11 -17.60 -6.19 14.45
C THR A 11 -16.14 -5.92 14.83
N LEU A 12 -15.18 -6.58 14.16
CA LEU A 12 -13.75 -6.45 14.41
C LEU A 12 -13.13 -5.13 13.89
N PHE A 13 -13.80 -4.41 12.99
CA PHE A 13 -13.31 -3.15 12.40
C PHE A 13 -13.96 -1.86 12.95
N ASN A 14 -14.72 -1.92 14.05
CA ASN A 14 -15.42 -0.73 14.60
C ASN A 14 -14.52 0.27 15.35
N ASN A 15 -13.26 -0.07 15.62
CA ASN A 15 -12.30 0.87 16.20
C ASN A 15 -11.61 1.65 15.07
N SER A 16 -12.33 2.63 14.51
CA SER A 16 -11.72 3.58 13.59
C SER A 16 -11.18 4.77 14.38
N SER A 17 -9.91 4.69 14.77
CA SER A 17 -9.13 5.88 15.16
C SER A 17 -8.77 6.66 13.90
N ALA A 18 -9.76 7.28 13.27
CA ALA A 18 -9.60 8.04 12.02
C ALA A 18 -8.94 9.41 12.21
N GLN A 19 -8.60 9.78 13.44
CA GLN A 19 -7.84 10.99 13.73
C GLN A 19 -6.36 10.72 13.44
N ILE A 20 -6.01 10.71 12.15
CA ILE A 20 -4.63 10.95 11.71
C ILE A 20 -4.32 12.37 12.18
N THR A 21 -3.46 12.51 13.18
CA THR A 21 -2.92 13.82 13.54
C THR A 21 -2.02 14.23 12.39
N LEU A 22 -2.52 15.16 11.58
CA LEU A 22 -2.05 15.48 10.21
C LEU A 22 -0.58 15.88 10.09
N GLU A 23 0.13 16.13 11.19
CA GLU A 23 1.45 16.74 11.15
C GLU A 23 2.59 15.71 11.05
N ASP A 24 2.53 14.57 11.76
CA ASP A 24 3.60 13.57 11.75
C ASP A 24 3.16 12.23 11.11
N ASP A 25 2.08 11.61 11.60
CA ASP A 25 1.54 10.35 11.07
C ASP A 25 1.16 10.45 9.57
N GLY A 26 0.74 11.64 9.13
CA GLY A 26 0.40 11.91 7.73
C GLY A 26 1.61 11.81 6.79
N LEU A 27 2.79 12.26 7.25
CA LEU A 27 4.05 12.20 6.52
C LEU A 27 4.54 10.76 6.38
N HIS A 28 4.37 9.96 7.44
CA HIS A 28 4.68 8.53 7.43
C HIS A 28 3.78 7.75 6.47
N PHE A 29 2.48 8.03 6.51
CA PHE A 29 1.53 7.50 5.54
C PHE A 29 1.90 7.86 4.11
N LEU A 30 2.19 9.14 3.85
CA LEU A 30 2.58 9.61 2.52
C LEU A 30 3.87 8.95 2.05
N THR A 31 4.85 8.78 2.93
CA THR A 31 6.13 8.12 2.65
C THR A 31 5.90 6.66 2.24
N GLY A 32 5.10 5.92 3.02
CA GLY A 32 4.72 4.56 2.68
C GLY A 32 4.02 4.46 1.33
N ALA A 33 3.08 5.37 1.06
CA ALA A 33 2.36 5.43 -0.20
C ALA A 33 3.27 5.75 -1.39
N ALA A 34 4.20 6.71 -1.24
CA ALA A 34 5.16 7.10 -2.27
C ALA A 34 6.10 5.94 -2.63
N ILE A 35 6.73 5.31 -1.62
CA ILE A 35 7.63 4.17 -1.82
C ILE A 35 6.89 3.01 -2.50
N SER A 36 5.69 2.65 -2.01
CA SER A 36 4.87 1.59 -2.62
C SER A 36 4.49 1.92 -4.05
N SER A 37 4.07 3.15 -4.36
CA SER A 37 3.67 3.55 -5.72
C SER A 37 4.81 3.45 -6.73
N GLY A 38 6.00 3.96 -6.38
CA GLY A 38 7.18 3.90 -7.23
C GLY A 38 7.64 2.47 -7.46
N THR A 39 7.68 1.67 -6.39
CA THR A 39 8.04 0.24 -6.46
C THR A 39 7.05 -0.52 -7.33
N TYR A 40 5.75 -0.24 -7.19
CA TYR A 40 4.71 -0.91 -7.97
C TYR A 40 4.88 -0.62 -9.45
N ALA A 41 5.06 0.65 -9.80
CA ALA A 41 5.25 1.07 -11.17
C ALA A 41 6.49 0.40 -11.80
N LEU A 42 7.61 0.38 -11.09
CA LEU A 42 8.86 -0.23 -11.55
C LEU A 42 8.73 -1.75 -11.73
N VAL A 43 8.21 -2.46 -10.72
CA VAL A 43 8.07 -3.91 -10.77
C VAL A 43 7.03 -4.33 -11.79
N TYR A 44 5.89 -3.63 -11.89
CA TYR A 44 4.89 -3.91 -12.92
C TYR A 44 5.44 -3.63 -14.32
N SER A 45 6.19 -2.55 -14.52
CA SER A 45 6.80 -2.24 -15.83
C SER A 45 7.71 -3.37 -16.31
N LYS A 46 8.55 -3.93 -15.43
CA LYS A 46 9.49 -5.01 -15.77
C LYS A 46 8.85 -6.40 -15.84
N THR A 47 7.96 -6.73 -14.90
CA THR A 47 7.42 -8.10 -14.78
C THR A 47 6.07 -8.29 -15.44
N LYS A 48 5.36 -7.19 -15.73
CA LYS A 48 3.94 -7.16 -16.17
C LYS A 48 3.01 -7.99 -15.27
N ASN A 49 3.43 -8.28 -14.03
CA ASN A 49 2.72 -9.13 -13.09
C ASN A 49 2.26 -8.33 -11.87
N LYS A 50 0.95 -8.13 -11.78
CA LYS A 50 0.33 -7.36 -10.69
C LYS A 50 0.54 -7.95 -9.30
N LYS A 51 0.54 -9.28 -9.17
CA LYS A 51 0.74 -9.96 -7.88
C LYS A 51 2.15 -9.75 -7.38
N LYS A 52 3.15 -9.88 -8.26
CA LYS A 52 4.55 -9.60 -7.92
C LYS A 52 4.72 -8.12 -7.57
N ALA A 53 4.19 -7.22 -8.40
CA ALA A 53 4.25 -5.78 -8.14
C ALA A 53 3.63 -5.41 -6.78
N PHE A 54 2.47 -5.96 -6.43
CA PHE A 54 1.82 -5.73 -5.14
C PHE A 54 2.70 -6.16 -3.96
N TRP A 55 3.15 -7.42 -3.94
CA TRP A 55 3.92 -7.94 -2.81
C TRP A 55 5.27 -7.27 -2.64
N TYR A 56 5.96 -6.94 -3.73
CA TYR A 56 7.23 -6.21 -3.67
C TYR A 56 7.04 -4.78 -3.16
N SER A 57 5.98 -4.11 -3.59
CA SER A 57 5.70 -2.73 -3.18
C SER A 57 5.35 -2.64 -1.70
N PHE A 58 4.39 -3.47 -1.27
CA PHE A 58 3.97 -3.53 0.12
C PHE A 58 5.10 -4.00 1.04
N GLY A 59 5.85 -5.02 0.62
CA GLY A 59 7.01 -5.52 1.36
C GLY A 59 8.10 -4.46 1.51
N LEU A 60 8.44 -3.74 0.44
CA LEU A 60 9.48 -2.71 0.48
C LEU A 60 9.06 -1.51 1.33
N SER A 61 7.82 -1.02 1.24
CA SER A 61 7.35 0.07 2.11
C SER A 61 7.30 -0.34 3.58
N SER A 62 6.93 -1.60 3.87
CA SER A 62 6.89 -2.11 5.25
C SER A 62 8.29 -2.25 5.82
N LEU A 63 9.24 -2.78 5.03
CA LEU A 63 10.65 -2.87 5.41
C LEU A 63 11.26 -1.48 5.62
N ALA A 64 10.93 -0.50 4.78
CA ALA A 64 11.39 0.87 4.95
C ALA A 64 10.89 1.50 6.26
N GLY A 65 9.61 1.30 6.60
CA GLY A 65 9.04 1.74 7.87
C GLY A 65 9.73 1.09 9.07
N ILE A 66 9.84 -0.24 9.07
CA ILE A 66 10.52 -1.00 10.14
C ILE A 66 11.99 -0.58 10.29
N SER A 67 12.68 -0.38 9.17
CA SER A 67 14.10 0.00 9.18
C SER A 67 14.33 1.39 9.77
N LYS A 68 13.42 2.35 9.53
CA LYS A 68 13.47 3.68 10.14
C LYS A 68 13.28 3.59 11.66
N GLU A 69 12.21 2.94 12.11
CA GLU A 69 11.93 2.75 13.54
C GLU A 69 13.05 2.01 14.28
N PHE A 70 13.64 1.00 13.61
CA PHE A 70 14.76 0.26 14.18
C PHE A 70 16.02 1.13 14.31
N TYR A 71 16.29 2.00 13.33
CA TYR A 71 17.42 2.93 13.37
C TYR A 71 17.22 4.00 14.45
N ASP A 72 16.05 4.64 14.49
CA ASP A 72 15.73 5.71 15.43
C ASP A 72 15.62 5.20 16.88
N GLY A 73 15.06 4.00 17.06
CA GLY A 73 14.98 3.31 18.35
C GLY A 73 16.34 2.91 18.94
N ASN A 74 17.36 2.68 18.11
CA ASN A 74 18.71 2.33 18.56
C ASN A 74 19.65 3.53 18.73
N ILE A 75 19.46 4.62 17.98
CA ILE A 75 20.46 5.70 17.87
C ILE A 75 20.02 7.05 18.47
N ILE A 76 18.75 7.45 18.35
CA ILE A 76 18.38 8.86 18.58
C ILE A 76 17.53 9.06 19.86
N SER A 77 16.55 8.20 20.16
CA SER A 77 15.57 8.52 21.23
C SER A 77 14.95 7.36 22.01
N GLY A 78 15.33 6.10 21.77
CA GLY A 78 14.94 4.95 22.62
C GLY A 78 13.44 4.61 22.70
N LYS A 79 12.59 5.25 21.90
CA LYS A 79 11.16 4.92 21.77
C LYS A 79 10.91 4.41 20.35
N PHE A 80 10.53 3.14 20.26
CA PHE A 80 10.02 2.55 19.04
C PHE A 80 8.59 3.04 18.85
N ASP A 81 8.35 3.95 17.90
CA ASP A 81 7.03 4.53 17.72
C ASP A 81 6.20 3.65 16.78
N THR A 82 5.41 2.78 17.40
CA THR A 82 4.63 1.80 16.64
C THR A 82 3.57 2.48 15.77
N SER A 83 3.17 3.71 16.11
CA SER A 83 2.22 4.52 15.31
C SER A 83 2.78 4.88 13.94
N GLU A 84 4.00 5.40 13.89
CA GLU A 84 4.71 5.79 12.66
C GLU A 84 4.92 4.60 11.71
N MET A 85 5.25 3.44 12.28
CA MET A 85 5.35 2.18 11.54
C MET A 85 4.01 1.81 10.91
N ILE A 86 2.92 1.82 11.70
CA ILE A 86 1.58 1.45 11.24
C ILE A 86 1.11 2.44 10.16
N ALA A 87 1.33 3.74 10.34
CA ALA A 87 1.00 4.76 9.36
C ALA A 87 1.71 4.50 8.02
N THR A 88 3.02 4.21 8.05
CA THR A 88 3.81 3.86 6.87
C THR A 88 3.29 2.59 6.18
N MET A 89 2.99 1.55 6.95
CA MET A 89 2.44 0.31 6.42
C MET A 89 1.05 0.50 5.79
N LEU A 90 0.18 1.29 6.42
CA LEU A 90 -1.15 1.62 5.90
C LEU A 90 -1.07 2.44 4.62
N GLY A 91 -0.16 3.40 4.53
CA GLY A 91 0.11 4.16 3.31
C GLY A 91 0.58 3.27 2.18
N GLY A 92 1.54 2.38 2.48
CA GLY A 92 2.07 1.41 1.53
C GLY A 92 1.01 0.42 1.03
N LEU A 93 0.20 -0.11 1.93
CA LEU A 93 -0.91 -1.01 1.60
C LEU A 93 -1.95 -0.31 0.73
N THR A 94 -2.34 0.91 1.11
CA THR A 94 -3.34 1.71 0.39
C THR A 94 -2.89 2.00 -1.04
N ALA A 95 -1.65 2.47 -1.22
CA ALA A 95 -1.10 2.71 -2.54
C ALA A 95 -0.98 1.41 -3.36
N SER A 96 -0.37 0.37 -2.79
CA SER A 96 -0.18 -0.92 -3.47
C SER A 96 -1.51 -1.53 -3.93
N TYR A 97 -2.54 -1.47 -3.09
CA TYR A 97 -3.88 -1.98 -3.40
C TYR A 97 -4.56 -1.14 -4.48
N THR A 98 -4.46 0.19 -4.39
CA THR A 98 -4.97 1.12 -5.42
C THR A 98 -4.35 0.81 -6.78
N PHE A 99 -3.02 0.72 -6.86
CA PHE A 99 -2.34 0.36 -8.10
C PHE A 99 -2.74 -1.03 -8.60
N ASN A 100 -2.91 -2.02 -7.73
CA ASN A 100 -3.36 -3.36 -8.12
C ASN A 100 -4.74 -3.35 -8.81
N ILE A 101 -5.67 -2.53 -8.33
CA ILE A 101 -7.01 -2.38 -8.91
C ILE A 101 -6.98 -1.66 -10.27
N PHE A 102 -6.21 -0.56 -10.37
CA PHE A 102 -6.29 0.34 -11.52
C PHE A 102 -5.28 0.02 -12.65
N THR A 103 -4.18 -0.66 -12.34
CA THR A 103 -3.16 -1.01 -13.34
C THR A 103 -3.69 -2.05 -14.34
N GLY A 104 -3.31 -1.98 -15.62
CA GLY A 104 -3.70 -2.95 -16.66
C GLY A 104 -5.15 -2.84 -17.19
N LYS A 105 -6.01 -1.99 -16.61
CA LYS A 105 -7.35 -1.70 -17.18
C LYS A 105 -7.26 -0.83 -18.44
N LYS A 106 -6.27 0.06 -18.52
CA LYS A 106 -6.02 0.93 -19.70
C LYS A 106 -5.41 0.16 -20.88
N GLU A 107 -4.46 -0.75 -20.64
CA GLU A 107 -3.85 -1.58 -21.69
C GLU A 107 -4.91 -2.45 -22.41
N LYS A 108 -5.84 -3.08 -21.66
CA LYS A 108 -6.95 -3.85 -22.26
C LYS A 108 -7.91 -2.99 -23.09
N LYS A 109 -8.22 -1.77 -22.64
CA LYS A 109 -9.09 -0.84 -23.40
C LYS A 109 -8.42 -0.34 -24.68
N GLN A 110 -7.11 -0.08 -24.68
CA GLN A 110 -6.37 0.33 -25.87
C GLN A 110 -6.25 -0.81 -26.89
N HIS A 111 -5.93 -2.03 -26.45
CA HIS A 111 -5.90 -3.19 -27.35
C HIS A 111 -7.27 -3.50 -27.96
N ALA A 112 -8.36 -3.39 -27.19
CA ALA A 112 -9.71 -3.57 -27.71
C ALA A 112 -10.08 -2.50 -28.75
N LYS A 113 -9.71 -1.23 -28.51
CA LYS A 113 -9.96 -0.12 -29.43
C LYS A 113 -9.14 -0.21 -30.72
N LEU A 114 -7.89 -0.67 -30.65
CA LEU A 114 -7.05 -0.89 -31.83
C LEU A 114 -7.59 -2.04 -32.68
N LYS A 115 -8.04 -3.14 -32.05
CA LYS A 115 -8.64 -4.27 -32.75
C LYS A 115 -9.94 -3.91 -33.47
N SER A 116 -10.79 -3.06 -32.85
CA SER A 116 -12.02 -2.58 -33.48
C SER A 116 -11.83 -1.57 -34.62
N ILE A 117 -10.61 -1.08 -34.85
CA ILE A 117 -10.28 -0.18 -35.97
C ILE A 117 -9.64 -0.98 -37.12
N SER A 118 -9.12 -2.18 -36.86
CA SER A 118 -8.50 -3.06 -37.86
C SER A 118 -9.44 -4.09 -38.49
N ASP A 119 -10.64 -4.27 -37.92
CA ASP A 119 -11.74 -5.10 -38.45
C ASP A 119 -12.73 -4.21 -39.22
#